data_AF-A0A0C9WEN4-F1
#
_entry.id   AF-A0A0C9WEN4-F1
#
_cell.length_a   1.000
_cell.length_b   1.000
_cell.length_c   1.000
_cell.angle_alpha   90.00
_cell.angle_beta   90.00
_cell.angle_gamma   90.00
#
_symmetry.space_group_name_H-M   'P 1'
#
loop_
_entity.id
_entity.type
_entity.pdbx_description
1 polymer ?
#
loop_
_entity_poly.entity_id
_entity_poly.type
_entity_poly.pdbx_seq_one_letter_code
_entity_poly.pdbx_strand_id
1 'polypeptide(L)'
;MDPFEVRMQFLGLLRKLNATQQSIQKVVGYALKYFSRCGEDLWECIIEECQKGSINHRINILYFLDSLCETSLLAKAHQPAPPSESSKQVNTAFYVDYVSRDLPQIVECVVPVGRQGLPNLTSTKQILENWRTKRVIDPQRVDEVMHILSTRQSQAPDTSAPPTSTSGPPQSKSGGGGADANISRGEIFKRIEEDRERHKRLRERRWVQAQAQALPSSASPVAAYAPYGLAGFLPLSDAENAELALDIEFENEWEATSDWNEDDVEAVVEERELCYPHLRKKAGGVEELGEDEGGEEPMDLS
;
A
#
# COMPACT_ATOMS: atom_id res chain seq x y z
N MET A 1 -22.16 22.63 10.68
CA MET A 1 -21.92 22.58 9.24
C MET A 1 -23.15 21.97 8.60
N ASP A 2 -23.83 22.73 7.74
CA ASP A 2 -25.01 22.24 7.05
C ASP A 2 -24.62 21.28 5.89
N PRO A 3 -25.55 20.43 5.41
CA PRO A 3 -25.24 19.44 4.38
C PRO A 3 -24.70 20.03 3.07
N PHE A 4 -25.17 21.20 2.65
CA PHE A 4 -24.72 21.84 1.41
C PHE A 4 -23.27 22.32 1.52
N GLU A 5 -22.92 22.94 2.64
CA GLU A 5 -21.54 23.36 2.93
C GLU A 5 -20.60 22.14 2.99
N VAL A 6 -21.05 21.05 3.62
CA VAL A 6 -20.31 19.79 3.72
C VAL A 6 -20.02 19.22 2.33
N ARG A 7 -21.04 19.14 1.47
CA ARG A 7 -20.92 18.70 0.08
C ARG A 7 -19.93 19.55 -0.70
N MET A 8 -20.06 20.87 -0.63
CA MET A 8 -19.20 21.80 -1.39
C MET A 8 -17.73 21.67 -0.99
N GLN A 9 -17.44 21.60 0.32
CA GLN A 9 -16.08 21.41 0.79
C GLN A 9 -15.53 20.04 0.41
N PHE A 10 -16.35 18.98 0.50
CA PHE A 10 -15.95 17.63 0.12
C PHE A 10 -15.59 17.53 -1.37
N LEU A 11 -16.40 18.11 -2.26
CA LEU A 11 -16.06 18.20 -3.69
C LEU A 11 -14.75 18.97 -3.92
N GLY A 12 -14.51 20.03 -3.15
CA GLY A 12 -13.24 20.75 -3.18
C GLY A 12 -12.03 19.90 -2.77
N LEU A 13 -12.21 18.96 -1.84
CA LEU A 13 -11.20 17.98 -1.45
C LEU A 13 -11.01 16.90 -2.53
N LEU A 14 -12.11 16.32 -3.03
CA LEU A 14 -12.09 15.31 -4.08
C LEU A 14 -11.38 15.81 -5.34
N ARG A 15 -11.69 17.01 -5.83
CA ARG A 15 -11.04 17.56 -7.03
C ARG A 15 -9.52 17.76 -6.90
N LYS A 16 -9.02 17.86 -5.67
CA LYS A 16 -7.59 18.02 -5.35
C LYS A 16 -6.92 16.69 -4.94
N LEU A 17 -7.68 15.59 -4.93
CA LEU A 17 -7.20 14.26 -4.59
C LEU A 17 -6.06 13.85 -5.53
N ASN A 18 -4.98 13.35 -4.93
CA ASN A 18 -3.77 12.89 -5.60
C ASN A 18 -3.19 11.69 -4.83
N ALA A 19 -2.08 11.13 -5.30
CA ALA A 19 -1.50 9.90 -4.75
C ALA A 19 -0.86 10.02 -3.36
N THR A 20 -0.69 11.22 -2.81
CA THR A 20 -0.03 11.42 -1.51
C THR A 20 -0.89 10.91 -0.35
N GLN A 21 -0.25 10.39 0.70
CA GLN A 21 -0.93 9.94 1.92
C GLN A 21 -1.78 11.04 2.54
N GLN A 22 -1.24 12.27 2.64
CA GLN A 22 -1.92 13.40 3.28
C GLN A 22 -3.19 13.77 2.53
N SER A 23 -3.16 13.78 1.19
CA SER A 23 -4.34 14.05 0.36
C SER A 23 -5.43 13.01 0.62
N ILE A 24 -5.08 11.71 0.54
CA ILE A 24 -6.01 10.61 0.76
C ILE A 24 -6.62 10.65 2.18
N GLN A 25 -5.78 10.72 3.23
CA GLN A 25 -6.25 10.70 4.62
C GLN A 25 -7.12 11.90 4.97
N LYS A 26 -6.85 13.07 4.36
CA LYS A 26 -7.69 14.25 4.54
C LYS A 26 -9.10 14.02 4.01
N VAL A 27 -9.25 13.38 2.84
CA VAL A 27 -10.58 13.05 2.28
C VAL A 27 -11.26 11.96 3.10
N VAL A 28 -10.53 10.91 3.52
CA VAL A 28 -11.05 9.83 4.37
C VAL A 28 -11.59 10.37 5.69
N GLY A 29 -10.78 11.17 6.41
CA GLY A 29 -11.18 11.74 7.69
C GLY A 29 -12.41 12.64 7.55
N TYR A 30 -12.51 13.42 6.46
CA TYR A 30 -13.69 14.22 6.18
C TYR A 30 -14.93 13.37 5.91
N ALA A 31 -14.81 12.35 5.07
CA ALA A 31 -15.92 11.44 4.71
C ALA A 31 -16.49 10.72 5.93
N LEU A 32 -15.63 10.22 6.82
CA LEU A 32 -16.05 9.52 8.04
C LEU A 32 -16.64 10.46 9.07
N LYS A 33 -16.06 11.66 9.24
CA LYS A 33 -16.56 12.68 10.18
C LYS A 33 -18.02 13.07 9.92
N TYR A 34 -18.43 13.14 8.66
CA TYR A 34 -19.78 13.57 8.26
C TYR A 34 -20.67 12.42 7.77
N PHE A 35 -20.22 11.16 7.87
CA PHE A 35 -20.96 9.99 7.38
C PHE A 35 -22.38 9.91 7.94
N SER A 36 -22.55 10.08 9.26
CA SER A 36 -23.84 9.89 9.94
C SER A 36 -24.96 10.82 9.45
N ARG A 37 -24.62 11.96 8.85
CA ARG A 37 -25.59 12.95 8.35
C ARG A 37 -25.62 13.05 6.84
N CYS A 38 -24.48 12.89 6.19
CA CYS A 38 -24.30 13.21 4.77
C CYS A 38 -23.71 12.03 3.98
N GLY A 39 -23.56 10.83 4.57
CA GLY A 39 -22.82 9.73 3.94
C GLY A 39 -23.31 9.32 2.56
N GLU A 40 -24.63 9.34 2.32
CA GLU A 40 -25.23 9.04 1.01
C GLU A 40 -24.93 10.12 -0.03
N ASP A 41 -25.14 11.41 0.29
CA ASP A 41 -24.82 12.54 -0.61
C ASP A 41 -23.31 12.64 -0.89
N LEU A 42 -22.48 12.36 0.12
CA LEU A 42 -21.02 12.25 -0.07
C LEU A 42 -20.65 11.08 -0.97
N TRP A 43 -21.35 9.95 -0.87
CA TRP A 43 -21.16 8.82 -1.77
C TRP A 43 -21.51 9.17 -3.23
N GLU A 44 -22.62 9.86 -3.47
CA GLU A 44 -22.98 10.37 -4.79
C GLU A 44 -21.87 11.26 -5.37
N CYS A 45 -21.29 12.14 -4.55
CA CYS A 45 -20.18 12.99 -4.96
C CYS A 45 -18.94 12.17 -5.37
N ILE A 46 -18.62 11.09 -4.66
CA ILE A 46 -17.48 10.21 -4.98
C ILE A 46 -17.70 9.57 -6.37
N ILE A 47 -18.89 9.01 -6.59
CA ILE A 47 -19.22 8.34 -7.86
C ILE A 47 -19.24 9.34 -9.02
N GLU A 48 -19.82 10.53 -8.81
CA GLU A 48 -19.87 11.59 -9.81
C GLU A 48 -18.46 12.05 -10.23
N GLU A 49 -17.57 12.33 -9.27
CA GLU A 49 -16.19 12.72 -9.55
C GLU A 49 -15.38 11.54 -10.18
N CYS A 50 -15.69 10.29 -9.83
CA CYS A 50 -15.10 9.10 -10.46
C CYS A 50 -15.48 8.99 -11.94
N GLN A 51 -16.72 9.31 -12.30
CA GLN A 51 -17.17 9.28 -13.69
C GLN A 51 -16.58 10.42 -14.52
N LYS A 52 -16.50 11.63 -13.95
CA LYS A 52 -16.08 12.85 -14.66
C LYS A 52 -14.56 13.05 -14.72
N GLY A 53 -13.81 12.48 -13.79
CA GLY A 53 -12.35 12.65 -13.70
C GLY A 53 -11.57 12.01 -14.84
N SER A 54 -10.34 12.47 -15.05
CA SER A 54 -9.39 11.82 -15.99
C SER A 54 -8.97 10.44 -15.47
N ILE A 55 -8.45 9.56 -16.33
CA ILE A 55 -8.04 8.19 -15.97
C ILE A 55 -7.13 8.16 -14.73
N ASN A 56 -6.21 9.13 -14.63
CA ASN A 56 -5.34 9.25 -13.47
C ASN A 56 -6.09 9.68 -12.19
N HIS A 57 -7.08 10.55 -12.31
CA HIS A 57 -7.93 10.93 -11.18
C HIS A 57 -8.81 9.76 -10.70
N ARG A 58 -9.31 8.94 -11.62
CA ARG A 58 -10.15 7.78 -11.28
C ARG A 58 -9.39 6.76 -10.44
N ILE A 59 -8.13 6.48 -10.77
CA ILE A 59 -7.29 5.60 -9.95
C ILE A 59 -6.94 6.25 -8.60
N ASN A 60 -6.77 7.58 -8.51
CA ASN A 60 -6.67 8.25 -7.21
C ASN A 60 -7.91 7.99 -6.33
N ILE A 61 -9.11 8.06 -6.91
CA ILE A 61 -10.35 7.73 -6.21
C ILE A 61 -10.34 6.27 -5.74
N LEU A 62 -9.87 5.31 -6.54
CA LEU A 62 -9.79 3.92 -6.12
C LEU A 62 -8.85 3.71 -4.91
N TYR A 63 -7.68 4.36 -4.89
CA TYR A 63 -6.78 4.32 -3.72
C TYR A 63 -7.36 5.05 -2.50
N PHE A 64 -8.15 6.10 -2.72
CA PHE A 64 -8.91 6.73 -1.64
C PHE A 64 -9.96 5.76 -1.08
N LEU A 65 -10.71 5.06 -1.93
CA LEU A 65 -11.70 4.07 -1.52
C LEU A 65 -11.07 2.90 -0.75
N ASP A 66 -9.90 2.44 -1.16
CA ASP A 66 -9.11 1.43 -0.45
C ASP A 66 -8.84 1.87 0.99
N SER A 67 -8.28 3.07 1.17
CA SER A 67 -8.03 3.62 2.50
C SER A 67 -9.32 3.91 3.29
N LEU A 68 -10.40 4.33 2.61
CA LEU A 68 -11.69 4.63 3.23
C LEU A 68 -12.31 3.36 3.80
N CYS A 69 -12.26 2.24 3.08
CA CYS A 69 -12.77 0.96 3.54
C CYS A 69 -11.94 0.42 4.71
N GLU A 70 -10.60 0.46 4.61
CA GLU A 70 -9.70 0.05 5.69
C GLU A 70 -9.99 0.84 6.98
N THR A 71 -10.11 2.17 6.88
CA THR A 71 -10.38 3.03 8.05
C THR A 71 -11.81 2.86 8.57
N SER A 72 -12.79 2.60 7.69
CA SER A 72 -14.17 2.31 8.07
C SER A 72 -14.27 1.03 8.91
N LEU A 73 -13.57 -0.03 8.49
CA LEU A 73 -13.53 -1.31 9.21
C LEU A 73 -12.81 -1.18 10.56
N LEU A 74 -11.69 -0.47 10.60
CA LEU A 74 -11.00 -0.15 11.85
C LEU A 74 -11.90 0.64 12.80
N ALA A 75 -12.59 1.68 12.31
CA ALA A 75 -13.51 2.47 13.12
C ALA A 75 -14.67 1.61 13.68
N LYS A 76 -15.18 0.65 12.90
CA LYS A 76 -16.20 -0.31 13.34
C LYS A 76 -15.67 -1.25 14.43
N ALA A 77 -14.45 -1.76 14.31
CA ALA A 77 -13.86 -2.65 15.30
C ALA A 77 -13.69 -2.01 16.69
N HIS A 78 -13.50 -0.68 16.74
CA HIS A 78 -13.35 0.07 17.99
C HIS A 78 -14.69 0.54 18.60
N GLN A 79 -15.83 0.32 17.93
CA GLN A 79 -17.13 0.66 18.52
C GLN A 79 -17.56 -0.44 19.52
N PRO A 80 -17.96 -0.06 20.74
CA PRO A 80 -18.48 -1.03 21.70
C PRO A 80 -19.72 -1.73 21.13
N ALA A 81 -19.81 -3.05 21.31
CA ALA A 81 -20.94 -3.84 20.85
C ALA A 81 -22.25 -3.23 21.39
N PRO A 82 -23.27 -2.99 20.53
CA PRO A 82 -24.52 -2.42 21.01
C PRO A 82 -25.21 -3.39 21.97
N PRO A 83 -25.85 -2.90 23.04
CA PRO A 83 -26.68 -3.75 23.90
C PRO A 83 -27.76 -4.41 23.05
N SER A 84 -27.80 -5.74 23.11
CA SER A 84 -28.79 -6.59 22.46
C SER A 84 -30.18 -6.19 22.93
N GLU A 85 -30.96 -5.54 22.06
CA GLU A 85 -32.44 -5.44 22.03
C GLU A 85 -32.88 -4.13 21.36
N SER A 86 -32.76 -4.04 20.04
CA SER A 86 -33.74 -3.31 19.21
C SER A 86 -33.52 -3.63 17.74
N SER A 87 -34.61 -3.99 17.07
CA SER A 87 -34.71 -4.56 15.73
C SER A 87 -34.42 -3.59 14.57
N LYS A 88 -33.47 -2.68 14.74
CA LYS A 88 -32.94 -1.81 13.67
C LYS A 88 -31.42 -1.80 13.75
N GLN A 89 -30.83 -2.92 13.38
CA GLN A 89 -29.40 -3.07 13.18
C GLN A 89 -29.00 -2.18 12.00
N VAL A 90 -28.72 -0.90 12.25
CA VAL A 90 -28.16 -0.01 11.23
C VAL A 90 -26.80 -0.59 10.89
N ASN A 91 -26.65 -1.14 9.69
CA ASN A 91 -25.42 -1.74 9.24
C ASN A 91 -24.32 -0.66 9.27
N THR A 92 -23.46 -0.68 10.29
CA THR A 92 -22.43 0.35 10.50
C THR A 92 -21.20 0.14 9.63
N ALA A 93 -21.36 -0.51 8.47
CA ALA A 93 -20.27 -0.75 7.53
C ALA A 93 -19.89 0.52 6.75
N PHE A 94 -20.11 1.71 7.30
CA PHE A 94 -19.82 3.03 6.73
C PHE A 94 -19.98 3.05 5.20
N TYR A 95 -18.88 3.22 4.47
CA TYR A 95 -18.85 3.25 3.01
C TYR A 95 -18.62 1.87 2.36
N VAL A 96 -18.29 0.83 3.13
CA VAL A 96 -17.97 -0.52 2.62
C VAL A 96 -19.18 -1.12 1.89
N ASP A 97 -20.39 -0.95 2.45
CA ASP A 97 -21.63 -1.43 1.80
C ASP A 97 -21.85 -0.74 0.44
N TYR A 98 -21.59 0.56 0.36
CA TYR A 98 -21.72 1.31 -0.88
C TYR A 98 -20.68 0.90 -1.93
N VAL A 99 -19.43 0.71 -1.51
CA VAL A 99 -18.36 0.21 -2.39
C VAL A 99 -18.70 -1.19 -2.90
N SER A 100 -19.16 -2.09 -2.03
CA SER A 100 -19.55 -3.46 -2.41
C SER A 100 -20.69 -3.48 -3.43
N ARG A 101 -21.72 -2.65 -3.21
CA ARG A 101 -22.87 -2.50 -4.13
C ARG A 101 -22.43 -2.02 -5.51
N ASP A 102 -21.65 -0.94 -5.55
CA ASP A 102 -21.31 -0.22 -6.78
C ASP A 102 -19.95 -0.66 -7.37
N LEU A 103 -19.34 -1.72 -6.84
CA LEU A 103 -18.02 -2.21 -7.25
C LEU A 103 -17.87 -2.38 -8.77
N PRO A 104 -18.84 -2.99 -9.50
CA PRO A 104 -18.72 -3.13 -10.96
C PRO A 104 -18.64 -1.78 -11.68
N GLN A 105 -19.44 -0.80 -11.24
CA GLN A 105 -19.47 0.55 -11.81
C GLN A 105 -18.16 1.30 -11.54
N ILE A 106 -17.63 1.21 -10.31
CA ILE A 106 -16.36 1.82 -9.94
C ILE A 106 -15.24 1.27 -10.82
N VAL A 107 -15.17 -0.06 -10.96
CA VAL A 107 -14.14 -0.71 -11.77
C VAL A 107 -14.26 -0.34 -13.25
N GLU A 108 -15.47 -0.23 -13.79
CA GLU A 108 -15.68 0.23 -15.16
C GLU A 108 -15.27 1.70 -15.38
N CYS A 109 -15.45 2.55 -14.37
CA CYS A 109 -14.96 3.93 -14.43
C CYS A 109 -13.42 3.96 -14.42
N VAL A 110 -12.78 3.22 -13.51
CA VAL A 110 -11.32 3.25 -13.32
C VAL A 110 -10.56 2.54 -14.45
N VAL A 111 -11.11 1.42 -14.94
CA VAL A 111 -10.55 0.61 -16.01
C VAL A 111 -11.59 0.46 -17.12
N PRO A 112 -11.85 1.54 -17.89
CA PRO A 112 -12.77 1.48 -19.01
C PRO A 112 -12.23 0.58 -20.11
N VAL A 113 -13.13 0.06 -20.95
CA VAL A 113 -12.77 -0.79 -22.10
C VAL A 113 -11.91 0.00 -23.09
N GLY A 114 -10.75 -0.55 -23.45
CA GLY A 114 -9.81 0.05 -24.41
C GLY A 114 -8.44 0.37 -23.80
N ARG A 115 -7.58 1.02 -24.60
CA ARG A 115 -6.18 1.32 -24.23
C ARG A 115 -6.06 2.27 -23.05
N GLN A 116 -7.01 3.18 -22.90
CA GLN A 116 -7.04 4.20 -21.86
C GLN A 116 -7.22 3.63 -20.45
N GLY A 117 -7.78 2.42 -20.30
CA GLY A 117 -7.89 1.74 -19.00
C GLY A 117 -6.64 0.96 -18.59
N LEU A 118 -5.79 0.59 -19.55
CA LEU A 118 -4.61 -0.27 -19.31
C LEU A 118 -3.65 0.27 -18.25
N PRO A 119 -3.36 1.59 -18.16
CA PRO A 119 -2.47 2.12 -17.12
C PRO A 119 -2.94 1.89 -15.68
N ASN A 120 -4.23 1.61 -15.48
CA ASN A 120 -4.82 1.36 -14.16
C ASN A 120 -5.01 -0.13 -13.88
N LEU A 121 -4.99 -0.98 -14.90
CA LEU A 121 -5.39 -2.39 -14.81
C LEU A 121 -4.65 -3.15 -13.70
N THR A 122 -3.31 -3.08 -13.69
CA THR A 122 -2.49 -3.81 -12.71
C THR A 122 -2.78 -3.36 -11.29
N SER A 123 -2.80 -2.04 -11.04
CA SER A 123 -3.08 -1.49 -9.72
C SER A 123 -4.50 -1.82 -9.25
N THR A 124 -5.49 -1.77 -10.15
CA THR A 124 -6.86 -2.16 -9.84
C THR A 124 -6.95 -3.64 -9.46
N LYS A 125 -6.31 -4.55 -10.22
CA LYS A 125 -6.28 -5.97 -9.86
C LYS A 125 -5.63 -6.22 -8.50
N GLN A 126 -4.54 -5.52 -8.19
CA GLN A 126 -3.87 -5.62 -6.88
C GLN A 126 -4.78 -5.16 -5.72
N ILE A 127 -5.48 -4.03 -5.88
CA ILE A 127 -6.42 -3.55 -4.85
C ILE A 127 -7.57 -4.55 -4.66
N LEU A 128 -8.14 -5.07 -5.76
CA LEU A 128 -9.20 -6.08 -5.69
C LEU A 128 -8.72 -7.35 -4.98
N GLU A 129 -7.54 -7.85 -5.30
CA GLU A 129 -6.96 -9.03 -4.62
C GLU A 129 -6.72 -8.78 -3.13
N ASN A 130 -6.28 -7.57 -2.77
CA ASN A 130 -6.14 -7.18 -1.36
C ASN A 130 -7.51 -7.14 -0.67
N TRP A 131 -8.54 -6.58 -1.31
CA TRP A 131 -9.90 -6.56 -0.75
C TRP A 131 -10.48 -7.96 -0.57
N ARG A 132 -10.21 -8.86 -1.50
CA ARG A 132 -10.58 -10.28 -1.42
C ARG A 132 -9.88 -10.96 -0.24
N THR A 133 -8.55 -10.88 -0.19
CA THR A 133 -7.71 -11.57 0.80
C THR A 133 -7.99 -11.06 2.22
N LYS A 134 -8.11 -9.74 2.39
CA LYS A 134 -8.44 -9.12 3.68
C LYS A 134 -9.93 -9.14 4.02
N ARG A 135 -10.78 -9.72 3.15
CA ARG A 135 -12.25 -9.73 3.27
C ARG A 135 -12.85 -8.35 3.53
N VAL A 136 -12.30 -7.32 2.88
CA VAL A 136 -12.86 -5.96 2.90
C VAL A 136 -14.22 -5.95 2.20
N ILE A 137 -14.31 -6.69 1.10
CA ILE A 137 -15.55 -6.97 0.36
C ILE A 137 -15.70 -8.49 0.30
N ASP A 138 -16.94 -8.98 0.18
CA ASP A 138 -17.22 -10.39 -0.05
C ASP A 138 -16.37 -10.94 -1.22
N PRO A 139 -15.54 -11.97 -0.99
CA PRO A 139 -14.70 -12.56 -2.02
C PRO A 139 -15.47 -12.94 -3.29
N GLN A 140 -16.72 -13.43 -3.18
CA GLN A 140 -17.52 -13.81 -4.35
C GLN A 140 -17.81 -12.60 -5.24
N ARG A 141 -18.13 -11.45 -4.63
CA ARG A 141 -18.39 -10.21 -5.35
C ARG A 141 -17.15 -9.67 -6.05
N VAL A 142 -15.98 -9.82 -5.42
CA VAL A 142 -14.70 -9.44 -6.04
C VAL A 142 -14.37 -10.35 -7.21
N ASP A 143 -14.59 -11.66 -7.06
CA ASP A 143 -14.35 -12.67 -8.09
C ASP A 143 -15.17 -12.43 -9.37
N GLU A 144 -16.45 -12.08 -9.22
CA GLU A 144 -17.32 -11.68 -10.34
C GLU A 144 -16.70 -10.54 -11.15
N VAL A 145 -16.24 -9.49 -10.47
CA VAL A 145 -15.68 -8.28 -11.11
C VAL A 145 -14.30 -8.56 -11.72
N MET A 146 -13.45 -9.34 -11.05
CA MET A 146 -12.16 -9.79 -11.57
C MET A 146 -12.30 -10.66 -12.82
N HIS A 147 -13.32 -11.52 -12.87
CA HIS A 147 -13.63 -12.33 -14.05
C HIS A 147 -14.07 -11.45 -15.23
N ILE A 148 -14.94 -10.47 -14.99
CA ILE A 148 -15.37 -9.49 -16.00
C ILE A 148 -14.17 -8.73 -16.56
N LEU A 149 -13.28 -8.23 -15.70
CA LEU A 149 -12.06 -7.53 -16.13
C LEU A 149 -11.15 -8.41 -16.99
N SER A 150 -10.95 -9.66 -16.59
CA SER A 150 -10.07 -10.60 -17.30
C SER A 150 -10.64 -10.98 -18.66
N THR A 151 -11.95 -11.22 -18.74
CA THR A 151 -12.64 -11.49 -20.01
C THR A 151 -12.53 -10.31 -20.97
N ARG A 152 -12.71 -9.08 -20.48
CA ARG A 152 -12.55 -7.85 -21.27
C ARG A 152 -11.11 -7.69 -21.80
N GLN A 153 -10.11 -8.07 -21.01
CA GLN A 153 -8.71 -8.03 -21.41
C GLN A 153 -8.43 -9.00 -22.57
N SER A 154 -8.97 -10.23 -22.52
CA SER A 154 -8.79 -11.24 -23.58
C SER A 154 -9.52 -10.90 -24.88
N GLN A 155 -10.56 -10.08 -24.83
CA GLN A 155 -11.35 -9.66 -25.99
C GLN A 155 -10.85 -8.37 -26.65
N ALA A 156 -9.88 -7.67 -26.04
CA ALA A 156 -9.32 -6.46 -26.62
C ALA A 156 -8.49 -6.83 -27.87
N PRO A 157 -8.82 -6.32 -29.07
CA PRO A 157 -8.08 -6.65 -30.28
C PRO A 157 -6.65 -6.09 -30.20
N ASP A 158 -5.67 -6.97 -30.44
CA ASP A 158 -4.26 -6.63 -30.67
C ASP A 158 -4.15 -5.63 -31.83
N THR A 159 -4.15 -4.34 -31.50
CA THR A 159 -3.84 -3.26 -32.43
C THR A 159 -2.36 -2.90 -32.37
N SER A 160 -1.51 -3.89 -32.07
CA SER A 160 -0.05 -3.83 -32.09
C SER A 160 0.50 -3.92 -33.52
N ALA A 161 -0.11 -3.24 -34.48
CA ALA A 161 0.53 -3.01 -35.76
C ALA A 161 1.55 -1.86 -35.58
N PRO A 162 2.86 -2.08 -35.83
CA PRO A 162 3.84 -1.01 -35.78
C PRO A 162 3.56 -0.01 -36.93
N PRO A 163 3.74 1.31 -36.72
CA PRO A 163 3.67 2.26 -37.83
C PRO A 163 4.87 2.00 -38.74
N THR A 164 4.62 1.39 -39.91
CA THR A 164 5.61 1.27 -40.99
C THR A 164 6.12 2.66 -41.36
N SER A 165 7.42 2.87 -41.11
CA SER A 165 8.19 4.03 -41.52
C SER A 165 8.13 4.20 -43.05
N THR A 166 7.39 5.21 -43.51
CA THR A 166 7.53 5.72 -44.88
C THR A 166 8.06 7.14 -44.79
N SER A 167 9.30 7.32 -45.25
CA SER A 167 10.00 8.59 -45.40
C SER A 167 9.32 9.47 -46.45
N GLY A 168 8.77 10.60 -46.03
CA GLY A 168 8.30 11.68 -46.92
C GLY A 168 8.19 13.01 -46.15
N PRO A 169 8.53 14.17 -46.76
CA PRO A 169 8.69 15.44 -46.04
C PRO A 169 7.33 16.10 -45.68
N PRO A 170 7.30 17.01 -44.68
CA PRO A 170 6.06 17.45 -44.07
C PRO A 170 5.37 18.54 -44.90
N GLN A 171 4.13 18.29 -45.31
CA GLN A 171 3.21 19.33 -45.78
C GLN A 171 1.97 19.40 -44.88
N SER A 172 1.48 20.63 -44.80
CA SER A 172 0.57 21.15 -43.81
C SER A 172 -0.91 20.89 -44.15
N LYS A 173 -1.74 20.96 -43.08
CA LYS A 173 -3.18 21.25 -43.02
C LYS A 173 -4.19 20.08 -43.16
N SER A 174 -4.86 19.87 -42.02
CA SER A 174 -6.30 19.65 -41.80
C SER A 174 -7.01 18.46 -42.45
N GLY A 175 -7.56 17.59 -41.60
CA GLY A 175 -8.85 16.93 -41.88
C GLY A 175 -8.97 15.47 -41.44
N GLY A 176 -9.58 15.24 -40.27
CA GLY A 176 -10.49 14.11 -40.06
C GLY A 176 -9.92 12.74 -39.69
N GLY A 177 -10.31 12.27 -38.49
CA GLY A 177 -10.56 10.83 -38.26
C GLY A 177 -9.48 10.07 -37.49
N GLY A 178 -9.40 10.30 -36.18
CA GLY A 178 -8.58 9.50 -35.26
C GLY A 178 -8.23 10.27 -34.01
N ALA A 179 -9.24 10.65 -33.22
CA ALA A 179 -9.03 11.30 -31.93
C ALA A 179 -8.54 10.26 -30.89
N ASP A 180 -7.32 9.75 -31.10
CA ASP A 180 -6.49 9.38 -29.96
C ASP A 180 -6.21 10.69 -29.23
N ALA A 181 -6.98 10.94 -28.17
CA ALA A 181 -6.83 12.10 -27.32
C ALA A 181 -5.39 12.10 -26.78
N ASN A 182 -4.53 12.86 -27.45
CA ASN A 182 -3.12 12.94 -27.13
C ASN A 182 -3.01 13.61 -25.75
N ILE A 183 -2.87 12.79 -24.70
CA ILE A 183 -2.82 13.23 -23.30
C ILE A 183 -1.78 14.35 -23.19
N SER A 184 -2.14 15.46 -22.56
CA SER A 184 -1.24 16.61 -22.47
C SER A 184 0.07 16.22 -21.77
N ARG A 185 1.20 16.77 -22.20
CA ARG A 185 2.50 16.50 -21.58
C ARG A 185 2.51 16.75 -20.06
N GLY A 186 1.78 17.77 -19.62
CA GLY A 186 1.61 18.07 -18.19
C GLY A 186 0.87 16.98 -17.43
N GLU A 187 -0.17 16.38 -18.04
CA GLU A 187 -0.90 15.26 -17.45
C GLU A 187 -0.06 13.98 -17.42
N ILE A 188 0.76 13.74 -18.44
CA ILE A 188 1.73 12.63 -18.45
C ILE A 188 2.73 12.77 -17.30
N PHE A 189 3.35 13.94 -17.12
CA PHE A 189 4.29 14.15 -16.01
C PHE A 189 3.60 14.04 -14.65
N LYS A 190 2.38 14.58 -14.52
CA LYS A 190 1.58 14.42 -13.31
C LYS A 190 1.33 12.94 -13.00
N ARG A 191 0.98 12.15 -14.01
CA ARG A 191 0.79 10.70 -13.87
C ARG A 191 2.07 10.01 -13.40
N ILE A 192 3.21 10.32 -14.03
CA ILE A 192 4.52 9.74 -13.65
C ILE A 192 4.85 10.05 -12.19
N GLU A 193 4.67 11.29 -11.76
CA GLU A 193 4.97 11.68 -10.38
C GLU A 193 4.02 11.02 -9.38
N GLU A 194 2.73 10.93 -9.71
CA GLU A 194 1.77 10.24 -8.85
C GLU A 194 2.03 8.73 -8.78
N ASP A 195 2.45 8.09 -9.87
CA ASP A 195 2.82 6.68 -9.85
C ASP A 195 4.12 6.44 -9.08
N ARG A 196 5.09 7.37 -9.15
CA ARG A 196 6.27 7.37 -8.28
C ARG A 196 5.86 7.44 -6.80
N GLU A 197 4.93 8.32 -6.46
CA GLU A 197 4.41 8.45 -5.10
C GLU A 197 3.68 7.17 -4.64
N ARG A 198 2.90 6.50 -5.52
CA ARG A 198 2.29 5.20 -5.19
C ARG A 198 3.32 4.12 -4.88
N HIS A 199 4.37 4.01 -5.71
CA HIS A 199 5.44 3.02 -5.49
C HIS A 199 6.21 3.29 -4.21
N LYS A 200 6.49 4.57 -3.93
CA LYS A 200 7.09 4.99 -2.66
C LYS A 200 6.24 4.51 -1.48
N ARG A 201 4.93 4.76 -1.50
CA ARG A 201 4.00 4.32 -0.44
C ARG A 201 3.92 2.81 -0.28
N LEU A 202 3.98 2.07 -1.38
CA LEU A 202 4.01 0.60 -1.34
C LEU A 202 5.26 0.11 -0.59
N ARG A 203 6.42 0.74 -0.82
CA ARG A 203 7.67 0.39 -0.13
C ARG A 203 7.69 0.86 1.33
N GLU A 204 7.10 2.00 1.65
CA GLU A 204 7.00 2.51 3.02
C GLU A 204 6.24 1.57 3.97
N ARG A 205 5.31 0.76 3.45
CA ARG A 205 4.57 -0.23 4.26
C ARG A 205 5.24 -1.60 4.31
N ARG A 206 6.23 -1.86 3.44
CA ARG A 206 6.83 -3.19 3.27
C ARG A 206 7.64 -3.65 4.48
N TRP A 207 8.28 -2.73 5.20
CA TRP A 207 9.12 -3.02 6.36
C TRP A 207 8.34 -3.01 7.68
N VAL A 208 7.05 -2.65 7.67
CA VAL A 208 6.22 -2.62 8.88
C VAL A 208 5.86 -4.06 9.26
N GLN A 209 6.41 -4.53 10.37
CA GLN A 209 6.02 -5.82 10.94
C GLN A 209 4.67 -5.71 11.64
N ALA A 210 3.81 -6.71 11.42
CA ALA A 210 2.53 -6.78 12.11
C ALA A 210 2.77 -7.19 13.56
N GLN A 211 2.57 -6.28 14.50
CA GLN A 211 2.52 -6.65 15.91
C GLN A 211 1.15 -7.29 16.17
N ALA A 212 1.13 -8.53 16.64
CA ALA A 212 -0.09 -9.12 17.18
C ALA A 212 -0.60 -8.18 18.28
N GLN A 213 -1.77 -7.57 18.06
CA GLN A 213 -2.46 -6.86 19.12
C GLN A 213 -2.76 -7.90 20.19
N ALA A 214 -2.03 -7.82 21.32
CA ALA A 214 -2.39 -8.55 22.52
C ALA A 214 -3.88 -8.31 22.75
N LEU A 215 -4.68 -9.38 22.67
CA LEU A 215 -6.06 -9.34 23.13
C LEU A 215 -6.04 -8.67 24.50
N PRO A 216 -7.00 -7.78 24.84
CA PRO A 216 -7.14 -7.31 26.19
C PRO A 216 -7.64 -8.48 27.05
N SER A 217 -6.71 -9.37 27.40
CA SER A 217 -6.88 -10.26 28.53
C SER A 217 -6.88 -9.36 29.75
N SER A 218 -7.95 -9.46 30.51
CA SER A 218 -8.20 -8.72 31.74
C SER A 218 -7.09 -8.99 32.76
N ALA A 219 -5.94 -8.33 32.66
CA ALA A 219 -4.91 -8.35 33.69
C ALA A 219 -3.94 -7.17 33.56
N SER A 220 -3.98 -6.33 34.60
CA SER A 220 -2.95 -5.41 35.07
C SER A 220 -2.87 -3.99 34.44
N PRO A 221 -2.98 -2.91 35.25
CA PRO A 221 -3.02 -1.52 34.79
C PRO A 221 -1.63 -0.94 34.45
N VAL A 222 -0.57 -1.77 34.40
CA VAL A 222 0.82 -1.30 34.25
C VAL A 222 1.26 -1.23 32.78
N ALA A 223 0.58 -1.92 31.85
CA ALA A 223 0.94 -1.93 30.43
C ALA A 223 0.57 -0.63 29.67
N ALA A 224 -0.19 0.27 30.27
CA ALA A 224 -0.73 1.46 29.59
C ALA A 224 0.29 2.61 29.39
N TYR A 225 1.54 2.50 29.88
CA TYR A 225 2.50 3.62 29.91
C TYR A 225 3.76 3.46 29.06
N ALA A 226 3.89 2.41 28.25
CA ALA A 226 5.07 2.24 27.39
C ALA A 226 4.68 2.15 25.91
N PRO A 227 4.56 3.27 25.18
CA PRO A 227 4.31 3.24 23.73
C PRO A 227 5.53 2.78 22.91
N TYR A 228 6.68 2.50 23.56
CA TYR A 228 7.94 2.11 22.92
C TYR A 228 8.70 1.06 23.73
N GLY A 229 8.01 0.07 24.29
CA GLY A 229 8.70 -1.09 24.86
C GLY A 229 9.39 -1.88 23.74
N LEU A 230 10.72 -1.89 23.72
CA LEU A 230 11.48 -2.81 22.87
C LEU A 230 11.07 -4.24 23.24
N ALA A 231 10.71 -5.04 22.24
CA ALA A 231 10.13 -6.37 22.43
C ALA A 231 11.03 -7.27 23.31
N GLY A 232 12.36 -7.07 23.28
CA GLY A 232 13.34 -7.77 24.11
C GLY A 232 13.29 -7.52 25.62
N PHE A 233 12.42 -6.64 26.12
CA PHE A 233 12.24 -6.39 27.57
C PHE A 233 10.87 -6.84 28.10
N LEU A 234 10.04 -7.49 27.28
CA LEU A 234 8.81 -8.11 27.79
C LEU A 234 9.18 -9.35 28.61
N PRO A 235 8.63 -9.52 29.83
CA PRO A 235 8.85 -10.73 30.60
C PRO A 235 8.38 -11.92 29.76
N LEU A 236 9.22 -12.96 29.67
CA LEU A 236 8.87 -14.28 29.15
C LEU A 236 7.70 -14.81 29.99
N SER A 237 6.48 -14.45 29.64
CA SER A 237 5.31 -15.00 30.29
C SER A 237 5.08 -16.38 29.69
N ASP A 238 5.13 -17.42 30.53
CA ASP A 238 4.77 -18.81 30.23
C ASP A 238 3.27 -19.00 29.84
N ALA A 239 2.63 -17.98 29.27
CA ALA A 239 1.30 -18.12 28.70
C ALA A 239 1.45 -18.85 27.36
N GLU A 240 1.34 -20.18 27.40
CA GLU A 240 1.53 -21.18 26.33
C GLU A 240 0.76 -20.94 25.00
N ASN A 241 0.13 -19.78 24.79
CA ASN A 241 -0.77 -19.54 23.64
C ASN A 241 -0.78 -18.09 23.11
N ALA A 242 0.18 -17.25 23.48
CA ALA A 242 0.33 -15.92 22.86
C ALA A 242 1.62 -15.91 22.03
N GLU A 243 1.49 -15.96 20.70
CA GLU A 243 2.61 -15.63 19.79
C GLU A 243 3.12 -14.25 20.16
N LEU A 244 4.32 -14.18 20.72
CA LEU A 244 4.92 -12.91 21.10
C LEU A 244 5.29 -12.15 19.83
N ALA A 245 5.33 -10.83 19.91
CA ALA A 245 5.81 -10.01 18.79
C ALA A 245 7.24 -10.42 18.33
N LEU A 246 8.05 -10.95 19.26
CA LEU A 246 9.37 -11.52 18.98
C LEU A 246 9.29 -12.78 18.11
N ASP A 247 8.29 -13.63 18.30
CA ASP A 247 8.13 -14.86 17.50
C ASP A 247 7.76 -14.49 16.06
N ILE A 248 6.91 -13.48 15.88
CA ILE A 248 6.54 -12.98 14.54
C ILE A 248 7.73 -12.32 13.84
N GLU A 249 8.54 -11.54 14.56
CA GLU A 249 9.77 -10.93 14.01
C GLU A 249 10.76 -12.02 13.58
N PHE A 250 11.04 -12.99 14.46
CA PHE A 250 11.96 -14.09 14.19
C PHE A 250 11.50 -14.95 13.01
N GLU A 251 10.23 -15.38 12.96
CA GLU A 251 9.73 -16.20 11.85
C GLU A 251 9.81 -15.45 10.51
N ASN A 252 9.48 -14.15 10.49
CA ASN A 252 9.62 -13.34 9.28
C ASN A 252 11.09 -13.20 8.83
N GLU A 253 12.01 -12.98 9.78
CA GLU A 253 13.45 -12.92 9.47
C GLU A 253 13.97 -14.26 8.97
N TRP A 254 13.55 -15.36 9.61
CA TRP A 254 13.92 -16.71 9.24
C TRP A 254 13.45 -17.07 7.82
N GLU A 255 12.19 -16.78 7.48
CA GLU A 255 11.66 -16.99 6.11
C GLU A 255 12.36 -16.12 5.06
N ALA A 256 12.81 -14.92 5.43
CA ALA A 256 13.50 -13.99 4.55
C ALA A 256 15.03 -14.17 4.53
N THR A 257 15.57 -15.06 5.36
CA THR A 257 17.02 -15.29 5.46
C THR A 257 17.53 -15.83 4.14
N SER A 258 18.48 -15.10 3.54
CA SER A 258 19.19 -15.54 2.33
C SER A 258 20.51 -16.21 2.69
N ASP A 259 21.05 -17.00 1.77
CA ASP A 259 22.39 -17.54 1.90
C ASP A 259 23.44 -16.43 2.01
N TRP A 260 24.48 -16.70 2.79
CA TRP A 260 25.65 -15.83 2.94
C TRP A 260 26.34 -15.59 1.60
N ASN A 261 26.59 -14.34 1.25
CA ASN A 261 27.12 -13.92 -0.04
C ASN A 261 28.33 -12.96 0.09
N GLU A 262 28.78 -12.42 -1.04
CA GLU A 262 29.96 -11.55 -1.12
C GLU A 262 29.76 -10.22 -0.39
N ASP A 263 28.56 -9.63 -0.47
CA ASP A 263 28.22 -8.38 0.23
C ASP A 263 28.30 -8.58 1.76
N ASP A 264 27.94 -9.75 2.27
CA ASP A 264 28.05 -10.09 3.69
C ASP A 264 29.53 -10.19 4.14
N VAL A 265 30.40 -10.78 3.30
CA VAL A 265 31.85 -10.81 3.56
C VAL A 265 32.42 -9.40 3.57
N GLU A 266 32.04 -8.56 2.61
CA GLU A 266 32.47 -7.16 2.53
C GLU A 266 32.03 -6.38 3.78
N ALA A 267 30.77 -6.53 4.21
CA ALA A 267 30.25 -5.88 5.40
C ALA A 267 31.02 -6.28 6.68
N VAL A 268 31.31 -7.57 6.87
CA VAL A 268 32.11 -8.06 8.02
C VAL A 268 33.54 -7.53 7.99
N VAL A 269 34.15 -7.47 6.80
CA VAL A 269 35.51 -6.92 6.65
C VAL A 269 35.52 -5.42 6.96
N GLU A 270 34.56 -4.66 6.44
CA GLU A 270 34.41 -3.23 6.72
C GLU A 270 34.24 -2.98 8.23
N GLU A 271 33.35 -3.73 8.89
CA GLU A 271 33.13 -3.61 10.33
C GLU A 271 34.39 -3.96 11.13
N ARG A 272 35.08 -5.05 10.77
CA ARG A 272 36.34 -5.45 11.40
C ARG A 272 37.40 -4.36 11.27
N GLU A 273 37.50 -3.70 10.13
CA GLU A 273 38.47 -2.62 9.91
C GLU A 273 38.15 -1.38 10.75
N LEU A 274 36.87 -1.07 10.94
CA LEU A 274 36.42 0.01 11.82
C LEU A 274 36.71 -0.28 13.30
N CYS A 275 36.50 -1.52 13.75
CA CYS A 275 36.73 -1.93 15.14
C CYS A 275 38.22 -2.12 15.47
N TYR A 276 39.01 -2.63 14.52
CA TYR A 276 40.43 -2.96 14.72
C TYR A 276 41.35 -2.29 13.68
N PRO A 277 41.40 -0.94 13.63
CA PRO A 277 42.15 -0.21 12.61
C PRO A 277 43.67 -0.44 12.66
N HIS A 278 44.19 -0.92 13.78
CA HIS A 278 45.61 -1.26 13.94
C HIS A 278 46.00 -2.56 13.21
N LEU A 279 45.06 -3.48 12.98
CA LEU A 279 45.30 -4.71 12.21
C LEU A 279 45.42 -4.42 10.71
N ARG A 280 44.92 -3.27 10.25
CA ARG A 280 45.05 -2.78 8.86
C ARG A 280 46.51 -2.65 8.42
N LYS A 281 47.41 -2.25 9.33
CA LYS A 281 48.83 -2.01 9.02
C LYS A 281 49.62 -3.30 8.75
N LYS A 282 49.15 -4.46 9.20
CA LYS A 282 49.88 -5.72 9.06
C LYS A 282 49.69 -6.39 7.69
N ALA A 283 48.67 -6.00 6.92
CA ALA A 283 48.36 -6.58 5.61
C ALA A 283 48.99 -5.84 4.41
N GLY A 284 49.50 -4.61 4.62
CA GLY A 284 50.11 -3.79 3.55
C GLY A 284 51.65 -3.81 3.51
N GLY A 285 52.29 -4.49 4.46
CA GLY A 285 53.74 -4.65 4.51
C GLY A 285 54.11 -6.06 4.07
N VAL A 286 54.65 -6.18 2.87
CA VAL A 286 55.48 -7.34 2.51
C VAL A 286 56.71 -7.27 3.41
N GLU A 287 56.71 -8.02 4.51
CA GLU A 287 57.94 -8.50 5.12
C GLU A 287 57.95 -10.03 5.00
N GLU A 288 58.81 -10.43 4.08
CA GLU A 288 59.58 -11.67 4.01
C GLU A 288 59.33 -12.68 5.14
N LEU A 289 58.93 -13.88 4.72
CA LEU A 289 58.99 -15.10 5.51
C LEU A 289 60.38 -15.28 6.11
N GLY A 290 60.53 -14.96 7.39
CA GLY A 290 61.57 -15.49 8.25
C GLY A 290 60.99 -16.67 9.01
N GLU A 291 61.46 -17.88 8.70
CA GLU A 291 61.30 -19.05 9.56
C GLU A 291 61.79 -18.69 10.97
N ASP A 292 60.93 -18.79 11.98
CA ASP A 292 61.40 -18.96 13.35
C ASP A 292 60.48 -19.92 14.12
N GLU A 293 61.14 -20.74 14.92
CA GLU A 293 60.67 -21.98 15.52
C GLU A 293 59.56 -21.80 16.56
N GLY A 294 58.90 -22.92 16.86
CA GLY A 294 57.74 -22.99 17.72
C GLY A 294 57.93 -22.47 19.15
N GLY A 295 56.86 -21.88 19.66
CA GLY A 295 56.66 -21.58 21.07
C GLY A 295 55.17 -21.43 21.33
N GLU A 296 54.53 -22.51 21.82
CA GLU A 296 53.20 -22.42 22.44
C GLU A 296 53.34 -21.57 23.72
N GLU A 297 52.77 -20.36 23.73
CA GLU A 297 52.53 -19.65 24.99
C GLU A 297 51.22 -20.18 25.62
N PRO A 298 51.24 -20.71 26.85
CA PRO A 298 50.04 -21.16 27.51
C PRO A 298 49.16 -19.96 27.91
N MET A 299 47.87 -20.04 27.59
CA MET A 299 46.87 -19.10 28.09
C MET A 299 46.80 -19.14 29.62
N ASP A 300 47.13 -18.03 30.26
CA ASP A 300 46.86 -17.82 31.68
C ASP A 300 45.38 -17.45 31.84
N LEU A 301 44.60 -18.43 32.33
CA LEU A 301 43.27 -18.21 32.84
C LEU A 301 43.37 -18.11 34.36
N SER A 302 43.42 -16.88 34.85
CA SER A 302 43.17 -16.50 36.24
C SER A 302 42.19 -15.34 36.29
#